data_AF-A0ABD1WPA5-F1
#
_entry.id   AF-A0ABD1WPA5-F1
#
_cell.length_a   1.000
_cell.length_b   1.000
_cell.length_c   1.000
_cell.angle_alpha   90.00
_cell.angle_beta   90.00
_cell.angle_gamma   90.00
#
_symmetry.space_group_name_H-M   'P 1'
#
loop_
_entity.id
_entity.type
_entity.pdbx_description
1 polymer ?
#
loop_
_entity_poly.entity_id
_entity_poly.type
_entity_poly.pdbx_seq_one_letter_code
_entity_poly.pdbx_strand_id
1 'polypeptide(L)'
;MVDLPSVENREMILTTLLSKEKVEDLDFKELAAITEGYSGSDLKETKQKDEERKSSEDASASKEEAEDENQITLRPLNMEDMRQAKNQVAASFAAEGSIMSELKQWNELYGEGGSRKKQQLSYFL
;
A
#
# COMPACT_ATOMS: atom_id res chain seq x y z
N MET A 1 -14.58 1.65 -12.51
CA MET A 1 -13.14 1.88 -12.26
C MET A 1 -12.91 1.75 -10.78
N VAL A 2 -11.80 1.17 -10.34
CA VAL A 2 -11.39 1.27 -8.93
C VAL A 2 -10.32 2.34 -8.86
N ASP A 3 -10.64 3.47 -8.25
CA ASP A 3 -9.70 4.57 -8.07
C ASP A 3 -8.63 4.21 -7.04
N LEU A 4 -7.56 5.01 -7.00
CA LEU A 4 -6.57 4.93 -5.94
C LEU A 4 -7.25 5.12 -4.57
N PRO A 5 -6.77 4.45 -3.51
CA PRO A 5 -7.36 4.56 -2.19
C PRO A 5 -7.27 6.00 -1.66
N SER A 6 -8.38 6.51 -1.13
CA SER A 6 -8.43 7.76 -0.37
C SER A 6 -7.58 7.69 0.90
N VAL A 7 -7.31 8.83 1.54
CA VAL A 7 -6.55 8.89 2.80
C VAL A 7 -7.14 7.92 3.85
N GLU A 8 -8.45 7.93 4.03
CA GLU A 8 -9.16 7.03 4.97
C GLU A 8 -9.00 5.55 4.58
N ASN A 9 -9.09 5.24 3.29
CA ASN A 9 -8.91 3.87 2.80
C ASN A 9 -7.46 3.40 2.97
N ARG A 10 -6.48 4.30 2.78
CA ARG A 10 -5.05 3.99 3.04
C ARG A 10 -4.81 3.74 4.52
N GLU A 11 -5.41 4.53 5.40
CA GLU A 11 -5.35 4.31 6.86
C GLU A 11 -5.89 2.92 7.23
N MET A 12 -7.05 2.54 6.69
CA MET A 12 -7.64 1.21 6.92
C MET A 12 -6.73 0.08 6.40
N ILE A 13 -6.14 0.24 5.22
CA ILE A 13 -5.21 -0.74 4.65
C ILE A 13 -3.97 -0.87 5.55
N LEU A 14 -3.35 0.24 5.95
CA LEU A 14 -2.17 0.25 6.81
C LEU A 14 -2.47 -0.36 8.19
N THR A 15 -3.61 -0.01 8.78
CA THR A 15 -4.08 -0.58 10.06
C THR A 15 -4.24 -2.09 9.95
N THR A 16 -4.85 -2.56 8.87
CA THR A 16 -5.05 -4.00 8.64
C THR A 16 -3.71 -4.72 8.43
N LEU A 17 -2.79 -4.13 7.67
CA LEU A 17 -1.47 -4.70 7.38
C LEU A 17 -0.57 -4.79 8.63
N LEU A 18 -0.64 -3.79 9.51
CA LEU A 18 0.16 -3.69 10.72
C LEU A 18 -0.53 -4.29 11.97
N SER A 19 -1.78 -4.74 11.86
CA SER A 19 -2.55 -5.35 12.96
C SER A 19 -1.89 -6.55 13.63
N LYS A 20 -0.97 -7.24 12.93
CA LYS A 20 -0.23 -8.41 13.41
C LYS A 20 1.17 -8.06 13.95
N GLU A 21 1.60 -6.81 13.84
CA GLU A 21 2.94 -6.37 14.20
C GLU A 21 2.93 -5.62 15.53
N LYS A 22 4.06 -5.65 16.25
CA LYS A 22 4.26 -4.80 17.42
C LYS A 22 4.57 -3.39 16.94
N VAL A 23 3.73 -2.45 17.32
CA VAL A 23 3.75 -1.06 16.86
C VAL A 23 3.83 -0.14 18.07
N GLU A 24 4.76 0.81 18.06
CA GLU A 24 4.89 1.86 19.08
C GLU A 24 4.92 3.24 18.41
N ASP A 25 4.11 4.17 18.94
CA ASP A 25 4.04 5.57 18.51
C ASP A 25 3.85 5.77 16.99
N LEU A 26 3.11 4.89 16.31
CA LEU A 26 2.75 5.05 14.91
C LEU A 26 1.43 5.81 14.75
N ASP A 27 1.49 6.92 14.02
CA ASP A 27 0.31 7.66 13.59
C ASP A 27 -0.11 7.21 12.17
N PHE A 28 -1.12 6.36 12.11
CA PHE A 28 -1.68 5.85 10.85
C PHE A 28 -2.26 6.95 9.95
N LYS A 29 -2.73 8.05 10.54
CA LYS A 29 -3.32 9.17 9.81
C LYS A 29 -2.22 10.00 9.12
N GLU A 30 -1.12 10.26 9.83
CA GLU A 30 0.06 10.88 9.21
C GLU A 30 0.65 9.98 8.12
N LEU A 31 0.74 8.67 8.36
CA LEU A 31 1.23 7.71 7.37
C LEU A 31 0.38 7.68 6.10
N ALA A 32 -0.94 7.69 6.24
CA ALA A 32 -1.87 7.74 5.12
C ALA A 32 -1.76 9.06 4.33
N ALA A 33 -1.40 10.16 4.99
CA ALA A 33 -1.15 11.45 4.34
C ALA A 33 0.17 11.45 3.56
N ILE A 34 1.26 10.93 4.12
CA ILE A 34 2.56 10.91 3.42
C ILE A 34 2.63 9.87 2.28
N THR A 35 1.78 8.84 2.31
CA THR A 35 1.68 7.80 1.25
C THR A 35 0.61 8.14 0.20
N GLU A 36 0.41 9.42 -0.08
CA GLU A 36 -0.51 9.86 -1.14
C GLU A 36 -0.07 9.35 -2.52
N GLY A 37 -1.03 8.81 -3.27
CA GLY A 37 -0.79 8.22 -4.59
C GLY A 37 -0.38 6.75 -4.58
N TYR A 38 -0.19 6.14 -3.40
CA TYR A 38 0.18 4.73 -3.29
C TYR A 38 -1.02 3.84 -3.60
N SER A 39 -0.78 2.83 -4.44
CA SER A 39 -1.70 1.71 -4.62
C SER A 39 -1.65 0.78 -3.40
N GLY A 40 -2.65 -0.09 -3.24
CA GLY A 40 -2.63 -1.12 -2.20
C GLY A 40 -1.37 -2.01 -2.25
N SER A 41 -0.82 -2.23 -3.45
CA SER A 41 0.46 -2.94 -3.61
C SER A 41 1.64 -2.15 -3.07
N ASP A 42 1.71 -0.84 -3.35
CA ASP A 42 2.81 0.01 -2.86
C ASP A 42 2.80 0.07 -1.32
N LEU A 43 1.61 0.14 -0.70
CA LEU A 43 1.46 0.09 0.75
C LEU A 43 1.95 -1.25 1.33
N LYS A 44 1.74 -2.36 0.62
CA LYS A 44 2.25 -3.67 1.03
C LYS A 44 3.77 -3.75 0.92
N GLU A 45 4.37 -3.16 -0.12
CA GLU A 45 5.81 -3.13 -0.32
C GLU A 45 6.54 -2.30 0.74
N THR A 46 5.95 -1.20 1.22
CA THR A 46 6.54 -0.41 2.32
C THR A 46 6.77 -1.27 3.57
N LYS A 47 5.78 -2.11 3.92
CA LYS A 47 5.90 -3.05 5.03
C LYS A 47 7.00 -4.10 4.81
N GLN A 48 7.08 -4.69 3.61
CA GLN A 48 8.05 -5.75 3.33
C GLN A 48 9.50 -5.25 3.41
N LYS A 49 9.76 -4.02 2.96
CA LYS A 49 11.10 -3.42 3.09
C LYS A 49 11.50 -3.16 4.53
N ASP A 50 10.54 -2.80 5.39
CA ASP A 50 10.81 -2.66 6.83
C ASP A 50 11.09 -4.01 7.50
N GLU A 51 10.35 -5.06 7.12
CA GLU A 51 10.61 -6.43 7.60
C GLU A 51 12.00 -6.95 7.19
N GLU A 52 12.41 -6.74 5.93
CA GLU A 52 13.71 -7.17 5.41
C GLU A 52 14.88 -6.45 6.10
N ARG A 53 14.69 -5.16 6.44
CA ARG A 53 15.68 -4.40 7.21
C ARG A 53 15.85 -4.92 8.63
N LYS A 54 14.75 -5.16 9.35
CA LYS A 54 14.80 -5.75 10.69
C LYS A 54 15.53 -7.10 10.68
N SER A 55 15.32 -7.91 9.65
CA SER A 55 16.04 -9.18 9.45
C SER A 55 17.54 -8.98 9.16
N SER A 56 17.89 -8.00 8.33
CA SER A 56 19.29 -7.72 7.96
C SER A 56 20.13 -7.06 9.06
N GLU A 57 19.50 -6.23 9.90
CA GLU A 57 20.19 -5.48 10.96
C GLU A 57 20.52 -6.40 12.15
N ASP A 58 19.65 -7.37 12.44
CA ASP A 58 19.88 -8.40 13.46
C ASP A 58 20.99 -9.40 13.06
N ALA A 59 21.13 -9.69 11.76
CA ALA A 59 22.22 -10.51 11.24
C ALA A 59 23.63 -9.89 11.43
N SER A 60 23.71 -8.59 11.76
CA SER A 60 24.96 -7.90 12.03
C SER A 60 25.33 -7.82 13.52
N ALA A 61 24.44 -8.24 14.43
CA ALA A 61 24.56 -7.99 15.86
C ALA A 61 24.88 -9.22 16.75
N SER A 62 24.89 -10.45 16.25
CA SER A 62 25.13 -11.62 17.12
C SER A 62 25.91 -12.75 16.43
N LYS A 63 27.22 -12.76 16.68
CA LYS A 63 28.03 -13.96 16.60
C LYS A 63 28.14 -14.51 18.02
N GLU A 64 27.23 -15.40 18.41
CA GLU A 64 27.45 -16.51 19.35
C GLU A 64 26.14 -17.31 19.60
N GLU A 65 26.18 -18.55 19.12
CA GLU A 65 25.67 -19.80 19.72
C GLU A 65 24.17 -20.02 20.05
N ALA A 66 23.71 -21.18 19.55
CA ALA A 66 22.80 -22.16 20.15
C ALA A 66 21.27 -22.00 19.99
N GLU A 67 20.75 -22.93 19.16
CA GLU A 67 19.49 -23.66 19.26
C GLU A 67 18.60 -23.38 20.50
N ASP A 68 17.58 -22.56 20.30
CA ASP A 68 16.25 -22.71 20.90
C ASP A 68 15.27 -21.95 20.00
N GLU A 69 14.06 -22.48 19.83
CA GLU A 69 12.99 -21.99 18.95
C GLU A 69 13.06 -20.46 18.75
N ASN A 70 13.53 -20.01 17.56
CA ASN A 70 13.87 -18.62 17.28
C ASN A 70 12.65 -17.69 17.39
N GLN A 71 12.27 -17.35 18.60
CA GLN A 71 11.38 -16.27 18.94
C GLN A 71 12.21 -15.00 18.80
N ILE A 72 12.48 -14.60 17.55
CA ILE A 72 13.19 -13.37 17.22
C ILE A 72 12.41 -12.23 17.91
N THR A 73 13.02 -11.62 18.92
CA THR A 73 12.40 -10.53 19.67
C THR A 73 12.57 -9.24 18.86
N LEU A 74 11.75 -9.10 17.81
CA LEU A 74 11.80 -7.94 16.93
C LEU A 74 11.44 -6.65 17.68
N ARG A 75 12.22 -5.58 17.41
CA ARG A 75 11.91 -4.22 17.82
C ARG A 75 10.53 -3.80 17.29
N PRO A 76 9.70 -3.13 18.10
CA PRO A 76 8.43 -2.57 17.65
C PRO A 76 8.66 -1.54 16.53
N LEU A 77 7.77 -1.54 15.55
CA LEU A 77 7.79 -0.60 14.42
C LEU A 77 7.48 0.81 14.90
N ASN A 78 8.25 1.80 14.42
CA ASN A 78 8.02 3.21 14.73
C ASN A 78 7.82 4.08 13.45
N MET A 79 7.54 5.36 13.64
CA MET A 79 7.36 6.32 12.54
C MET A 79 8.61 6.56 11.67
N GLU A 80 9.81 6.42 12.22
CA GLU A 80 11.06 6.64 11.49
C GLU A 80 11.33 5.51 10.49
N ASP A 81 11.07 4.26 10.87
CA ASP A 81 11.19 3.09 9.99
C ASP A 81 10.31 3.29 8.74
N MET A 82 9.05 3.66 8.96
CA MET A 82 8.10 3.93 7.88
C MET A 82 8.53 5.09 6.96
N ARG A 83 9.15 6.14 7.50
CA ARG A 83 9.70 7.26 6.71
C ARG A 83 10.84 6.78 5.82
N GLN A 84 11.67 5.88 6.32
CA GLN A 84 12.77 5.32 5.55
C GLN A 84 12.29 4.30 4.51
N ALA A 85 11.29 3.47 4.81
CA ALA A 85 10.63 2.61 3.82
C ALA A 85 10.01 3.43 2.69
N LYS A 86 9.33 4.53 3.02
CA LYS A 86 8.75 5.44 2.01
C LYS A 86 9.80 5.96 1.03
N ASN A 87 11.03 6.23 1.49
CA ASN A 87 12.10 6.71 0.59
C ASN A 87 12.60 5.62 -0.36
N GLN A 88 12.37 4.34 -0.04
CA GLN A 88 12.78 3.20 -0.86
C GLN A 88 11.69 2.66 -1.76
N VAL A 89 10.42 2.91 -1.45
CA VAL A 89 9.26 2.48 -2.24
C VAL A 89 8.62 3.74 -2.81
N ALA A 90 8.78 3.97 -4.11
CA ALA A 90 8.09 5.06 -4.80
C ALA A 90 6.65 4.65 -5.12
N ALA A 91 5.74 5.62 -5.25
CA ALA A 91 4.40 5.34 -5.75
C ALA A 91 4.47 4.78 -7.18
N SER A 92 3.94 3.58 -7.41
CA SER A 92 3.97 2.94 -8.74
C SER A 92 2.97 3.57 -9.71
N PHE A 93 2.00 4.34 -9.20
CA PHE A 93 0.90 4.85 -9.99
C PHE A 93 0.72 6.37 -9.80
N ALA A 94 1.04 7.15 -10.83
CA ALA A 94 0.83 8.60 -10.82
C ALA A 94 -0.63 8.93 -11.18
N ALA A 95 -1.31 9.66 -10.31
CA ALA A 95 -2.71 10.08 -10.51
C ALA A 95 -2.94 10.91 -11.80
N GLU A 96 -1.89 11.56 -12.29
CA GLU A 96 -1.88 12.42 -13.49
C GLU A 96 -1.18 11.78 -14.72
N GLY A 97 -0.91 10.48 -14.68
CA GLY A 97 -0.29 9.78 -15.82
C GLY A 97 -1.23 9.66 -17.03
N SER A 98 -0.66 9.64 -18.24
CA SER A 98 -1.39 9.41 -19.51
C SER A 98 -2.29 8.17 -19.45
N ILE A 99 -1.78 7.11 -18.80
CA ILE A 99 -2.50 5.85 -18.59
C ILE A 99 -3.77 6.06 -17.77
N MET A 100 -3.72 6.86 -16.71
CA MET A 100 -4.87 7.14 -15.85
C MET A 100 -5.92 8.01 -16.54
N SER A 101 -5.50 8.96 -17.39
CA SER A 101 -6.43 9.75 -18.20
C SER A 101 -7.20 8.91 -19.21
N GLU A 102 -6.54 7.96 -19.89
CA GLU A 102 -7.19 7.05 -20.84
C GLU A 102 -8.16 6.09 -20.13
N LEU A 103 -7.75 5.56 -18.98
CA LEU A 103 -8.58 4.71 -18.14
C LEU A 103 -9.83 5.46 -17.64
N LYS A 104 -9.69 6.70 -17.17
CA LYS A 104 -10.83 7.56 -16.80
C LYS A 104 -11.77 7.79 -17.97
N GLN A 105 -11.23 8.11 -19.15
CA GLN A 105 -12.03 8.29 -20.36
C GLN A 105 -12.78 7.00 -20.75
N TRP A 106 -12.14 5.84 -20.63
CA TRP A 106 -12.77 4.56 -20.90
C TRP A 106 -13.91 4.26 -19.92
N ASN A 107 -13.70 4.53 -18.63
CA ASN A 107 -14.73 4.35 -17.61
C ASN A 107 -15.91 5.32 -17.77
N GLU A 108 -15.68 6.55 -18.23
CA GLU A 108 -16.77 7.49 -18.55
C GLU A 108 -17.62 7.00 -19.73
N LEU A 109 -16.99 6.36 -20.72
CA LEU A 109 -17.66 5.86 -21.92
C LEU A 109 -18.36 4.51 -21.70
N TYR A 110 -17.80 3.63 -20.88
CA TYR A 110 -18.19 2.21 -20.81
C TYR A 110 -18.32 1.65 -19.38
N GLY A 111 -17.97 2.44 -18.37
CA GLY A 111 -18.00 2.03 -16.97
C GLY A 111 -19.39 2.11 -16.33
N GLU A 112 -19.41 1.98 -15.01
CA GLU A 112 -20.62 1.98 -14.20
C GLU A 112 -21.29 3.37 -14.25
N GLY A 113 -22.36 3.50 -15.03
CA GLY A 113 -23.05 4.78 -15.27
C GLY A 113 -22.67 5.50 -16.56
N GLY A 114 -21.92 4.86 -17.46
CA GLY A 114 -21.41 5.47 -18.69
C GLY A 114 -22.49 6.09 -19.59
N SER A 115 -22.13 7.21 -20.22
CA SER A 115 -23.05 8.06 -21.03
C SER A 115 -23.50 7.43 -22.35
N ARG A 116 -22.92 6.28 -22.74
CA ARG A 116 -23.33 5.57 -23.96
C ARG A 116 -24.72 4.98 -23.77
N LYS A 117 -25.71 5.61 -24.41
CA LYS A 117 -27.07 5.08 -24.55
C LYS A 117 -26.99 3.61 -24.98
N LYS A 118 -27.51 2.69 -24.16
CA LYS A 118 -27.70 1.29 -24.53
C LYS A 118 -28.54 1.28 -25.81
N GLN A 119 -27.95 0.95 -26.95
CA GLN A 119 -28.71 0.79 -28.18
C GLN A 119 -29.71 -0.35 -27.93
N GLN A 120 -31.00 -0.05 -28.04
CA GLN A 120 -32.03 -1.08 -28.03
C GLN A 120 -31.78 -1.97 -29.25
N LEU A 121 -31.42 -3.23 -29.03
CA LEU A 121 -31.25 -4.19 -30.10
C LEU A 121 -32.61 -4.38 -30.78
N SER A 122 -32.73 -3.93 -32.04
CA SER A 122 -33.95 -4.03 -32.85
C SER A 122 -34.16 -5.46 -33.40
N TYR A 123 -33.92 -6.48 -32.58
CA TYR A 123 -34.11 -7.89 -32.95
C TYR A 123 -35.49 -8.44 -32.60
N PHE A 124 -36.36 -7.62 -32.00
CA PHE A 124 -37.78 -7.92 -31.85
C PHE A 124 -38.57 -6.96 -32.75
N LEU A 125 -38.82 -7.40 -34.00
CA LEU A 125 -39.90 -6.93 -34.86
C LEU A 125 -40.79 -8.13 -35.18
#